data_AF-A0A5C2FMX8-F1
#
_entry.id   AF-A0A5C2FMX8-F1
#
_cell.length_a   1.000
_cell.length_b   1.000
_cell.length_c   1.000
_cell.angle_alpha   90.00
_cell.angle_beta   90.00
_cell.angle_gamma   90.00
#
_symmetry.space_group_name_H-M   'P 1'
#
loop_
_entity.id
_entity.type
_entity.pdbx_description
1 polymer ?
#
loop_
_entity_poly.entity_id
_entity_poly.type
_entity_poly.pdbx_seq_one_letter_code
_entity_poly.pdbx_strand_id
1 'polypeptide(L)'
;MATADSSSSFVQILLSAASMLLVFVSAALLAHRNDLGWWTLILGVFVGPVITSMQFDLLGLIYAVPLLLIAIFGLWRFSRFELKGKFTRVVTSTAVTPWSALGLFVGLVLLVALRFGPFLFNGGFMSATPEIWVLYFADAAIFASFVMVARGVRAGWLVLAVAAVADLVVYFLISPMLGMMGLFVFIALAAAYGYFLWRGLPAQAAEPVQVELDEEELALQKAKQATMDKLNAKTEK
;
A
#
# COMPACT_ATOMS: atom_id res chain seq x y z
N MET A 1 14.73 -9.91 -37.80
CA MET A 1 13.81 -10.83 -37.09
C MET A 1 14.65 -11.59 -36.09
N ALA A 2 14.89 -10.99 -34.92
CA ALA A 2 15.63 -11.63 -33.83
C ALA A 2 14.67 -12.60 -33.13
N THR A 3 15.13 -13.81 -32.87
CA THR A 3 14.44 -14.79 -32.04
C THR A 3 14.15 -14.14 -30.69
N ALA A 4 12.88 -13.89 -30.37
CA ALA A 4 12.48 -13.58 -29.01
C ALA A 4 12.80 -14.82 -28.16
N ASP A 5 13.96 -14.79 -27.51
CA ASP A 5 14.54 -15.91 -26.79
C ASP A 5 13.57 -16.42 -25.74
N SER A 6 13.26 -17.72 -25.79
CA SER A 6 12.47 -18.43 -24.79
C SER A 6 13.01 -18.28 -23.36
N SER A 7 14.29 -17.93 -23.19
CA SER A 7 14.92 -17.59 -21.91
C SER A 7 14.35 -16.31 -21.27
N SER A 8 13.97 -15.30 -22.07
CA SER A 8 13.41 -14.04 -21.58
C SER A 8 12.05 -14.22 -20.93
N SER A 9 11.20 -15.08 -21.52
CA SER A 9 9.88 -15.42 -20.98
C SER A 9 9.99 -16.17 -19.64
N PHE A 10 10.88 -17.16 -19.56
CA PHE A 10 11.09 -17.93 -18.31
C PHE A 10 11.61 -17.05 -17.15
N VAL A 11 12.56 -16.15 -17.44
CA VAL A 11 13.08 -15.21 -16.42
C VAL A 11 11.98 -14.26 -15.94
N GLN A 12 11.13 -13.74 -16.83
CA GLN A 12 10.01 -12.87 -16.46
C GLN A 12 8.99 -13.58 -15.58
N ILE A 13 8.73 -14.86 -15.85
CA ILE A 13 7.86 -15.72 -15.04
C ILE A 13 8.45 -15.93 -13.64
N LEU A 14 9.73 -16.29 -13.55
CA LEU A 14 10.40 -16.51 -12.27
C LEU A 14 10.46 -15.23 -11.42
N LEU A 15 10.77 -14.10 -12.05
CA LEU A 15 10.74 -12.79 -11.41
C LEU A 15 9.33 -12.47 -10.91
N SER A 16 8.29 -12.67 -11.73
CA SER A 16 6.90 -12.46 -11.30
C SER A 16 6.53 -13.32 -10.09
N ALA A 17 6.92 -14.59 -10.11
CA ALA A 17 6.68 -15.51 -9.00
C ALA A 17 7.45 -15.09 -7.74
N ALA A 18 8.71 -14.67 -7.87
CA ALA A 18 9.51 -14.17 -6.75
C ALA A 18 8.90 -12.89 -6.14
N SER A 19 8.40 -11.98 -6.99
CA SER A 19 7.67 -10.78 -6.56
C SER A 19 6.45 -11.14 -5.72
N MET A 20 5.58 -12.02 -6.24
CA MET A 20 4.36 -12.42 -5.55
C MET A 20 4.63 -13.25 -4.29
N LEU A 21 5.71 -14.02 -4.27
CA LEU A 21 6.20 -14.67 -3.05
C LEU A 21 6.59 -13.64 -1.98
N LEU A 22 7.28 -12.57 -2.36
CA LEU A 22 7.62 -11.48 -1.44
C LEU A 22 6.38 -10.70 -0.95
N VAL A 23 5.37 -10.52 -1.80
CA VAL A 23 4.07 -9.97 -1.42
C VAL A 23 3.37 -10.88 -0.41
N PHE A 24 3.37 -12.20 -0.61
CA PHE A 24 2.86 -13.17 0.36
C PHE A 24 3.60 -13.08 1.70
N VAL A 25 4.93 -13.12 1.67
CA VAL A 25 5.76 -13.02 2.89
C VAL A 25 5.50 -11.69 3.60
N SER A 26 5.37 -10.59 2.85
CA SER A 26 4.98 -9.29 3.38
C SER A 26 3.63 -9.36 4.11
N ALA A 27 2.59 -9.88 3.45
CA ALA A 27 1.27 -10.00 4.04
C ALA A 27 1.29 -10.85 5.33
N ALA A 28 2.03 -11.96 5.34
CA ALA A 28 2.18 -12.83 6.51
C ALA A 28 2.89 -12.12 7.68
N LEU A 29 3.97 -11.38 7.42
CA LEU A 29 4.69 -10.62 8.43
C LEU A 29 3.85 -9.44 8.96
N LEU A 30 3.16 -8.72 8.07
CA LEU A 30 2.30 -7.60 8.43
C LEU A 30 1.05 -8.04 9.19
N ALA A 31 0.55 -9.26 8.97
CA ALA A 31 -0.52 -9.84 9.79
C ALA A 31 -0.12 -9.88 11.27
N HIS A 32 1.16 -10.14 11.55
CA HIS A 32 1.75 -10.09 12.88
C HIS A 32 2.19 -8.69 13.35
N ARG A 33 2.01 -7.65 12.51
CA ARG A 33 2.46 -6.27 12.71
C ARG A 33 3.99 -6.13 12.73
N ASN A 34 4.67 -6.97 11.97
CA ASN A 34 6.12 -6.96 11.88
C ASN A 34 6.58 -6.02 10.76
N ASP A 35 7.42 -5.04 11.09
CA ASP A 35 7.96 -4.04 10.16
C ASP A 35 8.75 -4.66 9.00
N LEU A 36 9.34 -5.84 9.19
CA LEU A 36 10.01 -6.58 8.12
C LEU A 36 9.08 -6.86 6.95
N GLY A 37 7.77 -6.92 7.18
CA GLY A 37 6.79 -7.06 6.11
C GLY A 37 6.78 -5.88 5.13
N TRP A 38 7.08 -4.66 5.58
CA TRP A 38 7.23 -3.51 4.67
C TRP A 38 8.53 -3.59 3.87
N TRP A 39 9.62 -4.05 4.50
CA TRP A 39 10.89 -4.29 3.81
C TRP A 39 10.76 -5.37 2.74
N THR A 40 10.07 -6.48 3.02
CA THR A 40 9.82 -7.52 2.01
C THR A 40 8.91 -7.01 0.90
N LEU A 41 7.95 -6.11 1.20
CA LEU A 41 7.12 -5.48 0.17
C LEU A 41 7.95 -4.58 -0.75
N ILE A 42 8.87 -3.77 -0.20
CA ILE A 42 9.80 -2.95 -0.98
C ILE A 42 10.57 -3.84 -1.96
N LEU A 43 11.14 -4.95 -1.47
CA LEU A 43 11.86 -5.91 -2.32
C LEU A 43 10.95 -6.53 -3.40
N GLY A 44 9.71 -6.87 -3.05
CA GLY A 44 8.74 -7.45 -3.98
C GLY A 44 8.35 -6.49 -5.09
N VAL A 45 8.17 -5.20 -4.78
CA VAL A 45 7.79 -4.16 -5.72
C VAL A 45 8.84 -3.94 -6.80
N PHE A 46 10.15 -4.05 -6.50
CA PHE A 46 11.20 -3.80 -7.49
C PHE A 46 11.19 -4.79 -8.67
N VAL A 47 10.55 -5.95 -8.52
CA VAL A 47 10.62 -7.01 -9.53
C VAL A 47 9.70 -6.78 -10.73
N GLY A 48 8.48 -6.29 -10.52
CA GLY A 48 7.53 -5.99 -11.60
C GLY A 48 8.03 -4.92 -12.60
N PRO A 49 8.57 -3.79 -12.12
CA PRO A 49 9.18 -2.77 -12.96
C PRO A 49 10.45 -3.22 -13.66
N VAL A 50 11.21 -4.16 -13.10
CA VAL A 50 12.33 -4.81 -13.80
C VAL A 50 11.80 -5.56 -15.02
N ILE A 51 10.71 -6.33 -14.87
CA ILE A 51 10.05 -7.02 -16.00
C ILE A 51 9.54 -6.02 -17.04
N THR A 52 8.83 -4.97 -16.61
CA THR A 52 8.30 -3.95 -17.53
C THR A 52 9.43 -3.17 -18.20
N SER A 53 10.56 -2.92 -17.52
CA SER A 53 11.74 -2.29 -18.13
C SER A 53 12.45 -3.17 -19.15
N MET A 54 12.40 -4.49 -18.97
CA MET A 54 12.89 -5.44 -19.98
C MET A 54 12.00 -5.43 -21.24
N GLN A 55 10.74 -4.99 -21.14
CA GLN A 55 9.78 -4.96 -22.24
C GLN A 55 9.63 -3.57 -22.90
N PHE A 56 9.72 -2.49 -22.11
CA PHE A 56 9.39 -1.12 -22.52
C PHE A 56 10.47 -0.09 -22.14
N ASP A 57 11.70 -0.54 -21.88
CA ASP A 57 12.84 0.30 -21.49
C ASP A 57 12.58 1.09 -20.18
N LEU A 58 13.35 2.14 -19.88
CA LEU A 58 13.25 2.96 -18.67
C LEU A 58 11.83 3.47 -18.35
N LEU A 59 10.94 3.58 -19.35
CA LEU A 59 9.53 3.97 -19.14
C LEU A 59 8.76 2.98 -18.27
N GLY A 60 9.13 1.70 -18.30
CA GLY A 60 8.55 0.67 -17.44
C GLY A 60 8.82 0.86 -15.94
N LEU A 61 9.86 1.63 -15.59
CA LEU A 61 10.21 1.93 -14.19
C LEU A 61 9.31 3.00 -13.58
N ILE A 62 8.57 3.77 -14.38
CA ILE A 62 7.66 4.80 -13.87
C ILE A 62 6.58 4.19 -12.97
N TYR A 63 6.14 2.95 -13.27
CA TYR A 63 5.20 2.21 -12.44
C TYR A 63 5.82 1.73 -11.10
N ALA A 64 7.15 1.58 -11.02
CA ALA A 64 7.85 1.19 -9.78
C ALA A 64 7.68 2.22 -8.67
N VAL A 65 7.82 3.49 -9.05
CA VAL A 65 7.91 4.61 -8.12
C VAL A 65 6.67 4.70 -7.23
N PRO A 66 5.43 4.73 -7.75
CA PRO A 66 4.24 4.81 -6.90
C PRO A 66 4.07 3.56 -6.02
N LEU A 67 4.37 2.37 -6.53
CA LEU A 67 4.32 1.14 -5.72
C LEU A 67 5.35 1.16 -4.58
N LEU A 68 6.55 1.69 -4.84
CA LEU A 68 7.59 1.85 -3.84
C LEU A 68 7.17 2.87 -2.78
N LEU A 69 6.56 3.98 -3.19
CA LEU A 69 6.02 4.99 -2.29
C LEU A 69 4.95 4.41 -1.35
N ILE A 70 4.12 3.47 -1.82
CA ILE A 70 3.15 2.76 -0.95
C ILE A 70 3.87 1.98 0.15
N ALA A 71 4.90 1.21 -0.21
CA ALA A 71 5.64 0.42 0.75
C ALA A 71 6.45 1.28 1.75
N ILE A 72 7.06 2.37 1.26
CA ILE A 72 7.73 3.38 2.09
C ILE A 72 6.74 4.07 3.03
N PHE A 73 5.56 4.45 2.53
CA PHE A 73 4.50 5.04 3.35
C PHE A 73 4.08 4.08 4.47
N GLY A 74 3.92 2.80 4.18
CA GLY A 74 3.64 1.77 5.18
C GLY A 74 4.71 1.68 6.25
N LEU A 75 5.98 1.62 5.84
CA LEU A 75 7.13 1.60 6.74
C LEU A 75 7.18 2.86 7.63
N TRP A 76 7.04 4.04 7.04
CA TRP A 76 6.99 5.31 7.76
C TRP A 76 5.82 5.38 8.73
N ARG A 77 4.63 4.90 8.34
CA ARG A 77 3.46 4.93 9.20
C ARG A 77 3.62 3.96 10.37
N PHE A 78 4.21 2.79 10.14
CA PHE A 78 4.48 1.81 11.18
C PHE A 78 5.60 2.23 12.13
N SER A 79 6.60 2.97 11.64
CA SER A 79 7.70 3.47 12.47
C SER A 79 7.25 4.47 13.54
N ARG A 80 6.06 5.07 13.38
CA ARG A 80 5.42 5.93 14.38
C ARG A 80 4.81 5.18 15.56
N PHE A 81 4.55 3.87 15.43
CA PHE A 81 4.05 3.06 16.52
C PHE A 81 5.18 2.56 17.43
N GLU A 82 4.88 2.34 18.70
CA GLU A 82 5.83 1.77 19.64
C GLU A 82 6.24 0.34 19.23
N LEU A 83 7.52 0.00 19.45
CA LEU A 83 8.04 -1.35 19.26
C LEU A 83 7.64 -2.24 20.42
N LYS A 84 7.19 -3.45 20.09
CA LYS A 84 6.99 -4.56 21.01
C LYS A 84 7.97 -5.69 20.65
N GLY A 85 9.12 -5.72 21.30
CA GLY A 85 10.20 -6.66 20.98
C GLY A 85 11.09 -6.13 19.85
N LYS A 86 11.49 -6.99 18.90
CA LYS A 86 12.48 -6.63 17.86
C LYS A 86 11.90 -5.84 16.69
N PHE A 87 10.86 -6.37 16.04
CA PHE A 87 10.29 -5.81 14.80
C PHE A 87 8.78 -5.65 14.82
N THR A 88 8.10 -6.08 15.89
CA THR A 88 6.64 -6.00 15.98
C THR A 88 6.23 -4.64 16.53
N ARG A 89 5.16 -4.06 15.98
CA ARG A 89 4.62 -2.76 16.39
C ARG A 89 3.29 -2.86 17.12
N VAL A 90 3.01 -1.91 18.01
CA VAL A 90 1.70 -1.74 18.67
C VAL A 90 0.79 -0.91 17.77
N VAL A 91 0.37 -1.51 16.65
CA VAL A 91 -0.52 -0.87 15.67
C VAL A 91 -1.91 -0.67 16.28
N THR A 92 -2.51 0.48 16.02
CA THR A 92 -3.89 0.81 16.42
C THR A 92 -4.88 0.53 15.28
N SER A 93 -6.12 0.23 15.64
CA SER A 93 -7.23 0.08 14.72
C SER A 93 -7.78 1.43 14.29
N THR A 94 -8.01 1.59 12.99
CA THR A 94 -8.64 2.77 12.39
C THR A 94 -9.91 2.33 11.66
N ALA A 95 -11.01 3.06 11.87
CA ALA A 95 -12.26 2.83 11.17
C ALA A 95 -12.16 3.22 9.68
N VAL A 96 -12.96 2.58 8.84
CA VAL A 96 -13.13 3.01 7.44
C VAL A 96 -13.91 4.31 7.44
N THR A 97 -13.32 5.36 6.87
CA THR A 97 -13.99 6.65 6.65
C THR A 97 -14.33 6.82 5.17
N PRO A 98 -15.32 7.66 4.80
CA PRO A 98 -15.60 7.99 3.41
C PRO A 98 -14.36 8.50 2.66
N TRP A 99 -13.52 9.29 3.31
CA TRP A 99 -12.24 9.76 2.76
C TRP A 99 -11.25 8.64 2.49
N SER A 100 -11.19 7.62 3.35
CA SER A 100 -10.34 6.45 3.11
C SER A 100 -10.84 5.61 1.92
N ALA A 101 -12.17 5.51 1.74
CA ALA A 101 -12.76 4.83 0.60
C ALA A 101 -12.52 5.60 -0.71
N LEU A 102 -12.68 6.93 -0.68
CA LEU A 102 -12.37 7.80 -1.82
C LEU A 102 -10.89 7.74 -2.18
N GLY A 103 -10.00 7.81 -1.17
CA GLY A 103 -8.55 7.69 -1.39
C GLY A 103 -8.15 6.34 -1.98
N LEU A 104 -8.78 5.24 -1.52
CA LEU A 104 -8.59 3.91 -2.10
C LEU A 104 -9.03 3.89 -3.57
N PHE A 105 -10.22 4.42 -3.86
CA PHE A 105 -10.76 4.47 -5.23
C PHE A 105 -9.87 5.27 -6.18
N VAL A 106 -9.45 6.48 -5.76
CA VAL A 106 -8.53 7.32 -6.54
C VAL A 106 -7.18 6.61 -6.74
N GLY A 107 -6.64 6.01 -5.67
CA GLY A 107 -5.39 5.25 -5.74
C GLY A 107 -5.46 4.07 -6.71
N LEU A 108 -6.57 3.32 -6.70
CA LEU A 108 -6.83 2.23 -7.64
C LEU A 108 -6.82 2.73 -9.09
N VAL A 109 -7.60 3.78 -9.39
CA VAL A 109 -7.70 4.33 -10.74
C VAL A 109 -6.34 4.81 -11.23
N LEU A 110 -5.56 5.49 -10.37
CA LEU A 110 -4.22 5.95 -10.73
C LEU A 110 -3.25 4.80 -10.98
N LEU A 111 -3.25 3.76 -10.14
CA LEU A 111 -2.39 2.59 -10.35
C LEU A 111 -2.74 1.84 -11.62
N VAL A 112 -4.03 1.62 -11.89
CA VAL A 112 -4.49 0.99 -13.14
C VAL A 112 -4.07 1.81 -14.35
N ALA A 113 -4.28 3.13 -14.29
CA ALA A 113 -3.83 4.04 -15.34
C ALA A 113 -2.31 3.89 -15.58
N LEU A 114 -1.50 4.00 -14.52
CA LEU A 114 -0.05 3.87 -14.64
C LEU A 114 0.38 2.50 -15.18
N ARG A 115 -0.37 1.43 -14.90
CA ARG A 115 -0.11 0.08 -15.42
C ARG A 115 -0.29 0.00 -16.95
N PHE A 116 -1.25 0.73 -17.52
CA PHE A 116 -1.38 0.87 -18.97
C PHE A 116 -0.25 1.71 -19.58
N GLY A 117 0.39 2.60 -18.81
CA GLY A 117 1.58 3.33 -19.23
C GLY A 117 1.39 4.06 -20.57
N PRO A 118 2.25 3.85 -21.59
CA PRO A 118 2.13 4.48 -22.90
C PRO A 118 0.80 4.18 -23.63
N PHE A 119 0.14 3.06 -23.34
CA PHE A 119 -1.12 2.68 -23.98
C PHE A 119 -2.31 3.55 -23.55
N LEU A 120 -2.20 4.28 -22.43
CA LEU A 120 -3.18 5.31 -22.07
C LEU A 120 -3.23 6.43 -23.11
N PHE A 121 -2.06 6.94 -23.49
CA PHE A 121 -1.95 8.16 -24.28
C PHE A 121 -2.28 7.97 -25.76
N ASN A 122 -2.17 6.72 -26.24
CA ASN A 122 -2.48 6.35 -27.63
C ASN A 122 -3.85 5.68 -27.80
N GLY A 123 -4.69 5.63 -26.75
CA GLY A 123 -6.01 4.99 -26.80
C GLY A 123 -6.00 3.46 -26.82
N GLY A 124 -4.82 2.83 -26.73
CA GLY A 124 -4.65 1.37 -26.77
C GLY A 124 -5.35 0.63 -25.62
N PHE A 125 -5.59 1.30 -24.50
CA PHE A 125 -6.37 0.76 -23.37
C PHE A 125 -7.80 0.35 -23.76
N MET A 126 -8.40 0.99 -24.78
CA MET A 126 -9.75 0.63 -25.27
C MET A 126 -9.80 -0.71 -25.99
N SER A 127 -8.65 -1.25 -26.39
CA SER A 127 -8.53 -2.57 -27.03
C SER A 127 -8.22 -3.71 -26.06
N ALA A 128 -8.02 -3.40 -24.77
CA ALA A 128 -7.75 -4.39 -23.75
C ALA A 128 -8.98 -5.26 -23.47
N THR A 129 -8.77 -6.58 -23.41
CA THR A 129 -9.86 -7.51 -23.13
C THR A 129 -10.36 -7.34 -21.69
N PRO A 130 -11.61 -7.75 -21.38
CA PRO A 130 -12.15 -7.66 -20.03
C PRO A 130 -11.25 -8.32 -18.97
N GLU A 131 -10.59 -9.40 -19.32
CA GLU A 131 -9.71 -10.13 -18.39
C GLU A 131 -8.43 -9.36 -18.09
N ILE A 132 -7.86 -8.63 -19.06
CA ILE A 132 -6.71 -7.73 -18.84
C ILE A 132 -7.11 -6.58 -17.89
N TRP A 133 -8.32 -6.04 -18.06
CA TRP A 133 -8.84 -5.03 -17.14
C TRP A 133 -8.95 -5.56 -15.71
N VAL A 134 -9.56 -6.74 -15.54
CA VAL A 134 -9.69 -7.35 -14.21
C VAL A 134 -8.32 -7.61 -13.59
N LEU A 135 -7.35 -8.14 -14.35
CA LEU A 135 -5.97 -8.36 -13.90
C LEU A 135 -5.32 -7.06 -13.42
N TYR A 136 -5.43 -5.96 -14.16
CA TYR A 136 -4.81 -4.69 -13.77
C TYR A 136 -5.48 -4.07 -12.54
N PHE A 137 -6.81 -4.17 -12.44
CA PHE A 137 -7.54 -3.73 -11.25
C PHE A 137 -7.20 -4.56 -10.02
N ALA A 138 -7.06 -5.88 -10.18
CA ALA A 138 -6.70 -6.79 -9.10
C ALA A 138 -5.25 -6.54 -8.62
N ASP A 139 -4.28 -6.45 -9.53
CA ASP A 139 -2.89 -6.03 -9.24
C ASP A 139 -2.89 -4.70 -8.45
N ALA A 140 -3.59 -3.68 -8.95
CA ALA A 140 -3.68 -2.38 -8.29
C ALA A 140 -4.32 -2.49 -6.90
N ALA A 141 -5.35 -3.33 -6.74
CA ALA A 141 -6.04 -3.54 -5.48
C ALA A 141 -5.20 -4.27 -4.44
N ILE A 142 -4.34 -5.22 -4.86
CA ILE A 142 -3.34 -5.82 -3.98
C ILE A 142 -2.47 -4.72 -3.36
N PHE A 143 -1.89 -3.84 -4.16
CA PHE A 143 -1.00 -2.79 -3.63
C PHE A 143 -1.75 -1.70 -2.86
N ALA A 144 -2.90 -1.26 -3.36
CA ALA A 144 -3.71 -0.25 -2.69
C ALA A 144 -4.23 -0.73 -1.32
N SER A 145 -4.48 -2.03 -1.17
CA SER A 145 -4.88 -2.63 0.12
C SER A 145 -3.82 -2.40 1.21
N PHE A 146 -2.53 -2.40 0.86
CA PHE A 146 -1.47 -2.15 1.82
C PHE A 146 -1.49 -0.72 2.37
N VAL A 147 -2.03 0.27 1.64
CA VAL A 147 -2.25 1.62 2.18
C VAL A 147 -3.27 1.58 3.32
N MET A 148 -4.32 0.77 3.20
CA MET A 148 -5.29 0.58 4.28
C MET A 148 -4.65 -0.15 5.47
N VAL A 149 -3.88 -1.21 5.21
CA VAL A 149 -3.13 -1.95 6.25
C VAL A 149 -2.16 -1.03 6.99
N ALA A 150 -1.40 -0.19 6.27
CA ALA A 150 -0.51 0.81 6.84
C ALA A 150 -1.24 1.75 7.82
N ARG A 151 -2.46 2.14 7.49
CA ARG A 151 -3.30 3.01 8.32
C ARG A 151 -3.99 2.31 9.49
N GLY A 152 -3.75 1.00 9.71
CA GLY A 152 -4.45 0.26 10.76
C GLY A 152 -5.89 -0.13 10.39
N VAL A 153 -6.28 0.00 9.12
CA VAL A 153 -7.65 -0.28 8.67
C VAL A 153 -7.78 -1.77 8.38
N ARG A 154 -8.45 -2.47 9.28
CA ARG A 154 -8.63 -3.93 9.20
C ARG A 154 -9.30 -4.40 7.89
N ALA A 155 -10.21 -3.61 7.31
CA ALA A 155 -10.87 -3.94 6.05
C ALA A 155 -9.90 -4.03 4.85
N GLY A 156 -8.71 -3.42 4.95
CA GLY A 156 -7.66 -3.54 3.92
C GLY A 156 -7.28 -4.99 3.64
N TRP A 157 -7.27 -5.83 4.67
CA TRP A 157 -7.03 -7.27 4.52
C TRP A 157 -8.09 -7.98 3.68
N LEU A 158 -9.35 -7.53 3.72
CA LEU A 158 -10.40 -8.10 2.87
C LEU A 158 -10.23 -7.67 1.41
N VAL A 159 -9.83 -6.40 1.19
CA VAL A 159 -9.50 -5.91 -0.16
C VAL A 159 -8.36 -6.74 -0.76
N LEU A 160 -7.31 -6.99 0.02
CA LEU A 160 -6.18 -7.84 -0.41
C LEU A 160 -6.65 -9.26 -0.78
N ALA A 161 -7.50 -9.87 0.05
CA ALA A 161 -8.00 -11.22 -0.19
C ALA A 161 -8.86 -11.28 -1.47
N VAL A 162 -9.78 -10.33 -1.66
CA VAL A 162 -10.63 -10.26 -2.86
C VAL A 162 -9.80 -10.03 -4.11
N ALA A 163 -8.81 -9.15 -4.06
CA ALA A 163 -7.91 -8.87 -5.17
C ALA A 163 -7.10 -10.11 -5.58
N ALA A 164 -6.50 -10.81 -4.62
CA ALA A 164 -5.77 -12.04 -4.88
C ALA A 164 -6.66 -13.16 -5.46
N VAL A 165 -7.92 -13.25 -5.01
CA VAL A 165 -8.90 -14.20 -5.58
C VAL A 165 -9.26 -13.81 -7.02
N ALA A 166 -9.42 -12.52 -7.32
CA ALA A 166 -9.69 -12.07 -8.68
C ALA A 166 -8.54 -12.42 -9.63
N ASP A 167 -7.28 -12.18 -9.22
CA ASP A 167 -6.10 -12.60 -9.99
C ASP A 167 -6.04 -14.11 -10.18
N LEU A 168 -6.31 -14.89 -9.13
CA LEU A 168 -6.36 -16.35 -9.21
C LEU A 168 -7.36 -16.81 -10.29
N VAL A 169 -8.56 -16.23 -10.31
CA VAL A 169 -9.60 -16.56 -11.30
C VAL A 169 -9.15 -16.19 -12.71
N VAL A 170 -8.58 -15.00 -12.91
CA VAL A 170 -8.10 -14.58 -14.23
C VAL A 170 -6.95 -15.46 -14.72
N TYR A 171 -5.97 -15.74 -13.88
CA TYR A 171 -4.87 -16.66 -14.23
C TYR A 171 -5.38 -18.06 -14.57
N PHE A 172 -6.36 -18.57 -13.82
CA PHE A 172 -6.98 -19.86 -14.15
C PHE A 172 -7.63 -19.87 -15.54
N LEU A 173 -8.23 -18.75 -15.97
CA LEU A 173 -8.92 -18.63 -17.25
C LEU A 173 -7.98 -18.42 -18.45
N ILE A 174 -6.94 -17.59 -18.29
CA ILE A 174 -6.08 -17.19 -19.42
C ILE A 174 -4.80 -18.04 -19.52
N SER A 175 -4.17 -18.35 -18.38
CA SER A 175 -2.86 -19.02 -18.35
C SER A 175 -2.63 -19.70 -17.00
N PRO A 176 -3.05 -20.98 -16.84
CA PRO A 176 -3.05 -21.70 -15.57
C PRO A 176 -1.64 -22.12 -15.16
N MET A 177 -0.84 -21.13 -14.74
CA MET A 177 0.48 -21.33 -14.18
C MET A 177 0.35 -21.70 -12.72
N LEU A 178 0.34 -23.00 -12.41
CA LEU A 178 0.09 -23.54 -11.07
C LEU A 178 0.89 -22.86 -9.95
N GLY A 179 2.15 -22.50 -10.23
CA GLY A 179 2.99 -21.76 -9.26
C GLY A 179 2.43 -20.38 -8.91
N MET A 180 2.05 -19.57 -9.91
CA MET A 180 1.45 -18.25 -9.70
C MET A 180 0.08 -18.37 -9.02
N MET A 181 -0.74 -19.34 -9.45
CA MET A 181 -2.02 -19.60 -8.81
C MET A 181 -1.87 -19.95 -7.32
N GLY A 182 -0.90 -20.81 -6.98
CA GLY A 182 -0.60 -21.15 -5.59
C GLY A 182 -0.20 -19.93 -4.76
N LEU A 183 0.57 -19.00 -5.32
CA LEU A 183 0.95 -17.76 -4.65
C LEU A 183 -0.27 -16.88 -4.36
N PHE A 184 -1.19 -16.70 -5.30
CA PHE A 184 -2.42 -15.94 -5.06
C PHE A 184 -3.32 -16.59 -3.99
N VAL A 185 -3.41 -17.92 -3.96
CA VAL A 185 -4.07 -18.65 -2.87
C VAL A 185 -3.40 -18.34 -1.53
N PHE A 186 -2.07 -18.39 -1.45
CA PHE A 186 -1.35 -18.08 -0.21
C PHE A 186 -1.50 -16.62 0.22
N ILE A 187 -1.51 -15.66 -0.72
CA ILE A 187 -1.78 -14.25 -0.43
C ILE A 187 -3.20 -14.09 0.14
N ALA A 188 -4.21 -14.71 -0.48
CA ALA A 188 -5.58 -14.65 0.00
C ALA A 188 -5.74 -15.24 1.41
N LEU A 189 -5.08 -16.37 1.70
CA LEU A 189 -5.07 -16.99 3.02
C LEU A 189 -4.34 -16.14 4.06
N ALA A 190 -3.18 -15.57 3.72
CA ALA A 190 -2.44 -14.66 4.59
C ALA A 190 -3.26 -13.40 4.90
N ALA A 191 -3.98 -12.89 3.90
CA ALA A 191 -4.84 -11.73 4.05
C ALA A 191 -6.04 -12.03 4.97
N ALA A 192 -6.72 -13.17 4.77
CA ALA A 192 -7.76 -13.62 5.67
C ALA A 192 -7.22 -13.76 7.11
N TYR A 193 -6.07 -14.40 7.28
CA TYR A 193 -5.40 -14.55 8.57
C TYR A 193 -5.07 -13.20 9.23
N GLY A 194 -4.54 -12.23 8.48
CA GLY A 194 -4.32 -10.86 8.94
C GLY A 194 -5.62 -10.18 9.40
N TYR A 195 -6.70 -10.34 8.63
CA TYR A 195 -8.03 -9.85 9.02
C TYR A 195 -8.50 -10.45 10.35
N PHE A 196 -8.24 -11.73 10.60
CA PHE A 196 -8.58 -12.39 11.88
C PHE A 196 -7.71 -11.89 13.03
N LEU A 197 -6.39 -11.83 12.86
CA LEU A 197 -5.46 -11.38 13.91
C LEU A 197 -5.70 -9.93 14.33
N TRP A 198 -6.13 -9.08 13.41
CA TRP A 198 -6.34 -7.65 13.67
C TRP A 198 -7.69 -7.34 14.35
N ARG A 199 -8.46 -8.36 14.76
CA ARG A 199 -9.73 -8.20 15.49
C ARG A 199 -9.60 -7.45 16.81
N GLY A 200 -8.50 -7.70 17.53
CA GLY A 200 -8.27 -7.18 18.89
C GLY A 200 -7.32 -6.00 18.94
N LEU A 201 -7.10 -5.28 17.82
CA LEU A 201 -6.25 -4.10 17.86
C LEU A 201 -6.88 -3.00 18.73
N PRO A 202 -6.07 -2.31 19.57
CA PRO A 202 -6.57 -1.19 20.35
C PRO A 202 -7.07 -0.11 19.40
N ALA A 203 -8.23 0.49 19.68
CA ALA A 203 -8.71 1.63 18.91
C ALA A 203 -7.67 2.75 18.98
N GLN A 204 -7.43 3.45 17.87
CA GLN A 204 -6.62 4.66 17.92
C GLN A 204 -7.32 5.63 18.87
N ALA A 205 -6.71 5.88 20.04
CA ALA A 205 -7.12 7.00 20.87
C ALA A 205 -7.06 8.24 19.97
N ALA A 206 -8.09 9.08 20.00
CA ALA A 206 -8.00 10.37 19.36
C ALA A 206 -6.78 11.06 19.95
N GLU A 207 -5.67 11.06 19.23
CA GLU A 207 -4.53 11.90 19.58
C GLU A 207 -5.14 13.29 19.70
N PRO A 208 -5.09 13.95 20.88
CA PRO A 208 -5.20 15.39 20.84
C PRO A 208 -4.11 15.79 19.86
N VAL A 209 -4.48 16.57 18.85
CA VAL A 209 -3.49 17.24 18.03
C VAL A 209 -2.67 18.04 19.03
N GLN A 210 -1.56 17.48 19.50
CA GLN A 210 -0.48 18.22 20.09
C GLN A 210 0.08 18.97 18.90
N VAL A 211 -0.61 20.05 18.54
CA VAL A 211 0.07 21.22 18.02
C VAL A 211 1.13 21.46 19.09
N GLU A 212 2.38 21.06 18.81
CA GLU A 212 3.51 21.76 19.38
C GLU A 212 3.24 23.21 19.03
N LEU A 213 2.59 23.93 19.95
CA LEU A 213 2.59 25.37 19.95
C LEU A 213 4.08 25.68 20.02
N ASP A 214 4.65 26.06 18.87
CA ASP A 214 6.03 26.48 18.73
C ASP A 214 6.31 27.43 19.90
N GLU A 215 7.49 27.36 20.53
CA GLU A 215 7.75 28.09 21.77
C GLU A 215 7.42 29.60 21.64
N GLU A 216 7.51 30.12 20.41
CA GLU A 216 7.04 31.45 20.01
C GLU A 216 5.52 31.68 20.20
N GLU A 217 4.64 30.76 19.80
CA GLU A 217 3.19 30.91 19.96
C GLU A 217 2.77 30.87 21.43
N LEU A 218 3.47 30.05 22.24
CA LEU A 218 3.27 29.95 23.68
C LEU A 218 3.79 31.21 24.40
N ALA A 219 4.90 31.78 23.95
CA ALA A 219 5.39 33.08 24.40
C ALA A 219 4.46 34.23 23.99
N LEU A 220 3.90 34.19 22.78
CA LEU A 220 2.97 35.19 22.28
C LEU A 220 1.64 35.18 23.05
N GLN A 221 1.14 34.00 23.43
CA GLN A 221 -0.05 33.87 24.27
C GLN A 221 0.19 34.39 25.69
N LYS A 222 1.31 34.06 26.31
CA LYS A 222 1.69 34.61 27.63
C LYS A 222 1.86 36.12 27.59
N ALA A 223 2.46 36.67 26.51
CA ALA A 223 2.61 38.10 26.32
C ALA A 223 1.25 38.81 26.14
N LYS A 224 0.33 38.22 25.37
CA LYS A 224 -1.04 38.74 25.21
C LYS A 224 -1.79 38.74 26.55
N GLN A 225 -1.69 37.67 27.32
CA GLN A 225 -2.37 37.56 28.62
C GLN A 225 -1.82 38.57 29.64
N ALA A 226 -0.50 38.71 29.74
CA ALA A 226 0.13 39.72 30.59
C ALA A 226 -0.21 41.16 30.18
N THR A 227 -0.47 41.40 28.89
CA THR A 227 -0.89 42.72 28.38
C THR A 227 -2.34 43.00 28.74
N MET A 228 -3.22 42.00 28.62
CA MET A 228 -4.62 42.10 29.03
C MET A 228 -4.77 42.34 30.53
N ASP A 229 -3.96 41.67 31.35
CA ASP A 229 -3.98 41.85 32.82
C ASP A 229 -3.53 43.27 33.21
N LYS A 230 -2.52 43.81 32.53
CA LYS A 230 -2.08 45.20 32.73
C LYS A 230 -3.11 46.22 32.27
N LEU A 231 -3.86 45.92 31.21
CA LEU A 231 -4.95 46.76 30.74
C LEU A 231 -6.08 46.78 31.77
N ASN A 232 -6.51 45.61 32.25
CA ASN A 232 -7.57 45.49 33.26
C ASN A 232 -7.20 46.17 34.57
N ALA A 233 -5.94 46.04 35.04
CA ALA A 233 -5.45 46.72 36.24
C ALA A 233 -5.38 48.25 36.10
N LYS A 234 -5.41 48.78 34.87
CA LYS A 234 -5.42 50.23 34.60
C LYS A 234 -6.84 50.80 34.49
N THR A 235 -7.84 49.95 34.26
CA THR A 235 -9.26 50.31 34.17
C THR A 235 -9.97 50.30 35.53
N GLU A 236 -9.35 49.73 36.58
CA GLU A 236 -9.88 49.67 37.95
C GLU A 236 -9.42 50.81 38.89
N LYS A 237 -8.84 51.89 38.34
CA LYS A 237 -8.56 53.14 39.07
C LYS A 237 -9.38 54.29 38.51
#